data_AF-A0A1N6JGY3-F1
#
_entry.id   AF-A0A1N6JGY3-F1
#
_cell.length_a   1.000
_cell.length_b   1.000
_cell.length_c   1.000
_cell.angle_alpha   90.00
_cell.angle_beta   90.00
_cell.angle_gamma   90.00
#
_symmetry.space_group_name_H-M   'P 1'
#
loop_
_entity.id
_entity.type
_entity.pdbx_description
1 polymer ?
#
loop_
_entity_poly.entity_id
_entity_poly.type
_entity_poly.pdbx_seq_one_letter_code
_entity_poly.pdbx_strand_id
1 'polypeptide(L)' 'MKRKTVKVNKHVVEIPEQSLWDASSQDSGFSIFKRRIGELMQLNGNDDSAIDDDDLIPFYRMGESETFVLSALGCTGY' A
#
# COMPACT_ATOMS: atom_id res chain seq x y z
N MET A 1 -26.36 -37.45 -29.66
CA MET A 1 -25.28 -36.55 -29.21
C MET A 1 -25.67 -35.97 -27.85
N LYS A 2 -24.89 -36.20 -26.78
CA LYS A 2 -25.21 -35.71 -25.42
C LYS A 2 -24.46 -34.39 -25.17
N ARG A 3 -25.17 -33.28 -24.99
CA ARG A 3 -24.57 -31.97 -24.64
C ARG A 3 -24.37 -31.93 -23.12
N LYS A 4 -23.13 -31.70 -22.66
CA LYS A 4 -22.84 -31.42 -21.25
C LYS A 4 -22.99 -29.93 -21.00
N THR A 5 -23.92 -29.55 -20.13
CA THR A 5 -24.07 -28.16 -19.68
C THR A 5 -23.08 -27.91 -18.56
N VAL A 6 -22.05 -27.10 -18.81
CA VAL A 6 -21.12 -26.61 -17.79
C VAL A 6 -21.73 -25.36 -17.17
N LYS A 7 -22.11 -25.42 -15.90
CA LYS A 7 -22.53 -24.25 -15.12
C LYS A 7 -21.29 -23.56 -14.58
N VAL A 8 -20.95 -22.39 -15.13
CA VAL A 8 -19.89 -21.53 -14.59
C VAL A 8 -20.51 -20.66 -13.51
N ASN A 9 -20.12 -20.88 -12.25
CA ASN A 9 -20.49 -19.97 -11.17
C ASN A 9 -19.73 -18.66 -11.38
N LYS A 10 -20.45 -17.60 -11.78
CA LYS A 10 -19.91 -16.24 -11.76
C LYS A 10 -19.76 -15.82 -10.31
N HIS A 11 -18.55 -15.86 -9.78
CA HIS A 11 -18.23 -15.20 -8.53
C HIS A 11 -18.34 -13.70 -8.78
N VAL A 12 -19.42 -13.08 -8.27
CA VAL A 12 -19.53 -11.64 -8.22
C VAL A 12 -18.60 -11.19 -7.10
N VAL A 13 -17.49 -10.58 -7.45
CA VAL A 13 -16.62 -9.91 -6.47
C VAL A 13 -17.29 -8.58 -6.20
N GLU A 14 -17.98 -8.48 -5.06
CA GLU A 14 -18.49 -7.21 -4.56
C GLU A 14 -17.28 -6.32 -4.25
N ILE A 15 -17.04 -5.33 -5.09
CA ILE A 15 -16.02 -4.32 -4.85
C ILE A 15 -16.60 -3.43 -3.74
N PRO A 16 -15.96 -3.32 -2.56
CA PRO A 16 -16.44 -2.45 -1.50
C PRO A 16 -16.57 -1.02 -2.03
N GLU A 17 -17.69 -0.36 -1.77
CA GLU A 17 -17.92 1.05 -2.16
C GLU A 17 -16.93 2.00 -1.49
N GLN A 18 -16.32 1.59 -0.38
CA GLN A 18 -15.18 2.26 0.21
C GLN A 18 -13.94 1.90 -0.59
N SER A 19 -13.46 2.88 -1.36
CA SER A 19 -12.17 2.80 -1.99
C SER A 19 -11.14 2.38 -0.94
N LEU A 20 -10.48 1.23 -1.13
CA LEU A 20 -9.30 0.84 -0.33
C LEU A 20 -8.20 1.93 -0.34
N TRP A 21 -8.35 2.89 -1.25
CA TRP A 21 -7.50 4.03 -1.53
C TRP A 21 -8.03 5.36 -0.93
N ASP A 22 -9.14 5.36 -0.19
CA ASP A 22 -9.57 6.55 0.56
C ASP A 22 -8.58 6.82 1.68
N ALA A 23 -7.58 7.65 1.37
CA ALA A 23 -6.52 8.06 2.29
C ALA A 23 -7.04 8.78 3.54
N SER A 24 -8.31 9.22 3.53
CA SER A 24 -9.00 9.78 4.70
C SER A 24 -9.43 8.72 5.72
N SER A 25 -9.43 7.43 5.35
CA SER A 25 -9.63 6.33 6.28
C SER A 25 -8.28 5.99 6.92
N GLN A 26 -8.22 6.06 8.24
CA GLN A 26 -7.03 5.70 9.02
C GLN A 26 -6.56 4.25 8.79
N ASP A 27 -7.44 3.42 8.22
CA ASP A 27 -7.18 2.02 7.85
C ASP A 27 -6.95 1.82 6.33
N SER A 28 -6.71 2.89 5.57
CA SER A 28 -6.40 2.79 4.15
C SER A 28 -5.08 2.04 3.90
N GLY A 29 -4.94 1.43 2.72
CA GLY A 29 -3.70 0.76 2.35
C GLY A 29 -2.49 1.72 2.37
N PHE A 30 -2.72 3.00 2.07
CA PHE A 30 -1.72 4.05 2.15
C PHE A 30 -1.33 4.37 3.59
N SER A 31 -2.30 4.48 4.50
CA SER A 31 -2.04 4.73 5.93
C SER A 31 -1.20 3.59 6.56
N ILE A 32 -1.47 2.34 6.15
CA ILE A 32 -0.66 1.18 6.57
C ILE A 32 0.76 1.27 6.02
N PHE A 33 0.91 1.61 4.74
CA PHE A 33 2.21 1.80 4.10
C PHE A 33 3.03 2.91 4.78
N LYS A 34 2.43 4.09 4.98
CA LYS A 34 3.07 5.22 5.69
C LYS A 34 3.52 4.82 7.10
N ARG A 35 2.65 4.16 7.86
CA ARG A 35 3.00 3.69 9.21
C ARG A 35 4.24 2.77 9.20
N ARG A 36 4.32 1.82 8.27
CA ARG A 36 5.48 0.92 8.16
C ARG A 36 6.77 1.65 7.83
N ILE A 37 6.71 2.66 6.96
CA ILE A 37 7.87 3.51 6.66
C ILE A 37 8.33 4.23 7.93
N GLY A 38 7.42 4.86 8.67
CA GLY A 38 7.74 5.53 9.93
C GLY A 38 8.37 4.60 10.97
N GLU A 39 7.79 3.40 11.16
CA GLU A 39 8.35 2.37 12.05
C GLU A 39 9.80 1.99 11.65
N LEU A 40 10.06 1.80 10.35
CA LEU A 40 11.39 1.46 9.85
C LEU A 40 12.39 2.61 9.98
N MET A 41 11.95 3.87 9.83
CA MET A 41 12.81 5.02 10.05
C MET A 41 13.20 5.17 11.51
N GLN A 42 12.24 5.02 12.44
CA GLN A 42 12.49 5.09 13.86
C GLN A 42 13.48 3.99 14.31
N LEU A 43 13.35 2.79 13.76
CA LEU A 43 14.32 1.70 13.99
C LEU A 43 15.74 2.03 13.48
N ASN A 44 15.84 2.79 12.40
CA ASN A 44 17.11 3.23 11.81
C ASN A 44 17.68 4.52 12.46
N GLY A 45 16.95 5.11 13.41
CA GLY A 45 17.34 6.38 14.04
C GLY A 45 17.09 7.61 13.18
N ASN A 46 16.28 7.48 12.13
CA ASN A 46 15.83 8.57 11.28
C ASN A 46 14.53 9.17 11.82
N ASP A 47 14.41 10.50 11.74
CA ASP A 47 13.20 11.23 12.12
C ASP A 47 12.16 11.13 10.99
N ASP A 48 10.94 10.67 11.32
CA ASP A 48 9.85 10.50 10.36
C ASP A 48 9.03 11.78 10.12
N SER A 49 9.29 12.83 10.91
CA SER A 49 8.52 14.08 10.88
C SER A 49 8.74 14.92 9.61
N ALA A 50 9.70 14.53 8.77
CA ALA A 50 10.01 15.18 7.50
C ALA A 50 9.27 14.57 6.29
N ILE A 51 8.52 13.47 6.45
CA ILE A 51 7.86 12.80 5.31
C ILE A 51 6.39 13.16 5.23
N ASP A 52 6.06 13.89 4.17
CA ASP A 52 4.69 14.21 3.82
C ASP A 52 4.03 13.11 2.97
N ASP A 53 2.69 13.10 2.97
CA ASP A 53 1.91 12.14 2.18
C ASP A 53 2.22 12.28 0.68
N ASP A 54 2.44 13.50 0.21
CA ASP A 54 2.75 13.80 -1.19
C ASP A 54 4.06 13.17 -1.67
N ASP A 55 5.03 12.96 -0.76
CA ASP A 55 6.29 12.28 -1.08
C ASP A 55 6.12 10.76 -1.15
N LEU A 56 5.21 10.19 -0.35
CA LEU A 56 4.98 8.74 -0.28
C LEU A 56 3.96 8.21 -1.29
N ILE A 57 2.98 9.03 -1.68
CA ILE A 57 1.91 8.65 -2.62
C ILE A 57 2.47 8.07 -3.93
N PRO A 58 3.50 8.65 -4.58
CA PRO A 58 4.06 8.10 -5.81
C PRO A 58 4.59 6.69 -5.63
N PHE A 59 5.36 6.43 -4.57
CA PHE A 59 5.92 5.10 -4.29
C PHE A 59 4.83 4.06 -4.01
N TYR A 60 3.82 4.45 -3.22
CA TYR A 60 2.68 3.61 -2.93
C TYR A 60 1.90 3.23 -4.21
N ARG A 61 1.68 4.20 -5.10
CA ARG A 61 1.01 3.97 -6.41
C ARG A 61 1.83 3.11 -7.35
N MET A 62 3.16 3.22 -7.30
CA MET A 62 4.08 2.38 -8.07
C MET A 62 4.23 0.97 -7.48
N GLY A 63 3.78 0.74 -6.24
CA GLY A 63 3.91 -0.54 -5.55
C GLY A 63 5.36 -0.82 -5.13
N GLU A 64 6.15 0.22 -4.87
CA GLU A 64 7.53 0.10 -4.43
C GLU A 64 7.63 -0.48 -3.02
N SER A 65 8.71 -1.21 -2.73
CA SER A 65 8.94 -1.78 -1.41
C SER A 65 9.29 -0.70 -0.38
N GLU A 66 8.92 -0.93 0.88
CA GLU A 66 9.24 -0.01 1.96
C GLU A 66 10.75 0.22 2.11
N THR A 67 11.57 -0.80 1.87
CA THR A 67 13.04 -0.69 1.85
C THR A 67 13.56 0.20 0.73
N PHE A 68 12.97 0.14 -0.46
CA PHE A 68 13.35 1.00 -1.58
C PHE A 68 13.00 2.46 -1.29
N VAL A 69 11.81 2.69 -0.74
CA VAL A 69 11.33 4.02 -0.35
C VAL A 69 12.29 4.65 0.66
N LEU A 70 12.70 3.90 1.69
CA LEU A 70 13.67 4.37 2.68
C LEU A 70 15.01 4.75 2.03
N SER A 71 15.53 3.92 1.11
CA SER A 71 16.75 4.26 0.36
C SER A 71 16.59 5.52 -0.48
N ALA A 72 15.44 5.68 -1.15
CA ALA A 72 15.13 6.83 -1.98
C ALA A 72 15.02 8.12 -1.16
N LEU A 73 14.53 8.02 0.08
CA LEU A 73 14.46 9.09 1.06
C LEU A 73 15.79 9.36 1.77
N GLY A 74 16.87 8.68 1.38
CA GLY A 74 18.20 8.85 1.98
C GLY A 74 18.32 8.28 3.40
N CYS A 75 17.38 7.45 3.82
CA CYS A 75 17.42 6.71 5.09
C CYS A 75 18.27 5.44 4.92
N THR A 76 19.55 5.62 4.62
CA THR A 76 20.51 4.52 4.47
C THR A 76 21.29 4.32 5.76
N GLY A 77 20.81 3.41 6.60
CA GLY A 77 21.56 2.83 7.72
C GLY A 77 21.62 1.32 7.52
N TYR A 78 22.61 0.83 6.77
CA TYR A 78 22.96 -0.58 6.68
C TYR A 78 24.36 -0.78 7.25
#